data_AF-A0A9R1KDV3-F1
#
_entry.id   AF-A0A9R1KDV3-F1
#
_cell.length_a   1.000
_cell.length_b   1.000
_cell.length_c   1.000
_cell.angle_alpha   90.00
_cell.angle_beta   90.00
_cell.angle_gamma   90.00
#
_symmetry.space_group_name_H-M   'P 1'
#
loop_
_entity.id
_entity.type
_entity.pdbx_description
1 polymer ?
#
loop_
_entity_poly.entity_id
_entity_poly.type
_entity_poly.pdbx_seq_one_letter_code
_entity_poly.pdbx_strand_id
1 'polypeptide(L)'
;MSSRRSRSRQSGSSRITDEQISDLVSKLQDLLPEARLRGNDRVSSSRVLQETCTYIRSLHREVDDLSERLSELLATSDMSSAQAAIIRSLLM
;
A
#
# COMPACT_ATOMS: atom_id res chain seq x y z
N MET A 1 -32.31 -14.03 -49.68
CA MET A 1 -31.88 -14.99 -48.64
C MET A 1 -31.37 -14.22 -47.44
N SER A 2 -31.74 -14.70 -46.25
CA SER A 2 -31.88 -13.93 -45.01
C SER A 2 -30.57 -13.41 -44.41
N SER A 3 -30.63 -12.16 -43.94
CA SER A 3 -29.61 -11.43 -43.19
C SER A 3 -29.07 -12.24 -42.00
N ARG A 4 -27.79 -12.60 -42.05
CA ARG A 4 -27.00 -12.97 -40.85
C ARG A 4 -26.09 -11.79 -40.49
N ARG A 5 -26.67 -10.74 -39.93
CA ARG A 5 -25.87 -9.74 -39.21
C ARG A 5 -25.52 -10.34 -37.85
N SER A 6 -24.37 -11.02 -37.81
CA SER A 6 -23.68 -11.40 -36.59
C SER A 6 -23.50 -10.15 -35.74
N ARG A 7 -24.33 -10.01 -34.71
CA ARG A 7 -24.15 -9.03 -33.66
C ARG A 7 -22.93 -9.48 -32.87
N SER A 8 -21.78 -8.96 -33.30
CA SER A 8 -20.55 -8.93 -32.51
C SER A 8 -20.94 -8.54 -31.09
N ARG A 9 -20.77 -9.49 -30.18
CA ARG A 9 -20.94 -9.28 -28.74
C ARG A 9 -19.87 -8.26 -28.39
N GLN A 10 -20.29 -7.01 -28.27
CA GLN A 10 -19.50 -5.97 -27.66
C GLN A 10 -19.17 -6.49 -26.27
N SER A 11 -17.95 -6.99 -26.09
CA SER A 11 -17.36 -7.27 -24.79
C SER A 11 -17.46 -5.97 -24.02
N GLY A 12 -18.51 -5.86 -23.21
CA GLY A 12 -18.70 -4.74 -22.32
C GLY A 12 -17.47 -4.70 -21.44
N SER A 13 -16.66 -3.65 -21.61
CA SER A 13 -15.77 -3.23 -20.54
C SER A 13 -16.63 -3.20 -19.28
N SER A 14 -16.37 -4.13 -18.36
CA SER A 14 -17.10 -4.27 -17.11
C SER A 14 -16.97 -2.94 -16.40
N ARG A 15 -18.00 -2.11 -16.48
CA ARG A 15 -18.03 -0.84 -15.76
C ARG A 15 -17.93 -1.20 -14.28
N ILE A 16 -16.91 -0.67 -13.63
CA ILE A 16 -16.76 -0.80 -12.18
C ILE A 16 -18.05 -0.31 -11.53
N THR A 17 -18.61 -1.10 -10.62
CA THR A 17 -19.85 -0.74 -9.92
C THR A 17 -19.54 0.04 -8.65
N ASP A 18 -20.51 0.82 -8.15
CA ASP A 18 -20.34 1.59 -6.91
C ASP A 18 -20.12 0.67 -5.70
N GLU A 19 -20.68 -0.54 -5.72
CA GLU A 19 -20.43 -1.56 -4.68
C GLU A 19 -18.97 -2.01 -4.70
N GLN A 20 -18.39 -2.25 -5.88
CA GLN A 20 -16.98 -2.59 -6.01
C GLN A 20 -16.07 -1.46 -5.52
N ILE A 21 -16.44 -0.20 -5.79
CA ILE A 21 -15.73 0.97 -5.28
C ILE A 21 -15.82 1.02 -3.75
N SER A 22 -17.01 0.81 -3.17
CA SER A 22 -17.22 0.79 -1.73
C SER A 22 -16.42 -0.32 -1.03
N ASP A 23 -16.37 -1.51 -1.61
CA ASP A 23 -15.59 -2.64 -1.09
C ASP A 23 -14.09 -2.33 -1.10
N LEU A 24 -13.58 -1.69 -2.15
CA LEU A 24 -12.18 -1.29 -2.24
C LEU A 24 -11.83 -0.21 -1.21
N VAL A 25 -12.70 0.79 -1.03
CA VAL A 25 -12.52 1.83 -0.01
C VAL A 25 -12.51 1.23 1.39
N SER A 26 -13.40 0.26 1.66
CA SER A 26 -13.45 -0.44 2.95
C SER A 26 -12.15 -1.21 3.23
N LYS A 27 -11.62 -1.93 2.22
CA LYS A 27 -10.31 -2.61 2.34
C LYS A 27 -9.15 -1.65 2.57
N LEU A 28 -9.15 -0.47 1.93
CA LEU A 28 -8.14 0.55 2.20
C LEU A 28 -8.25 1.07 3.62
N GLN A 29 -9.47 1.31 4.10
CA GLN A 29 -9.74 1.75 5.46
C GLN A 29 -9.19 0.75 6.49
N ASP A 30 -9.35 -0.56 6.26
CA ASP A 30 -8.81 -1.63 7.11
C ASP A 30 -7.27 -1.68 7.15
N LEU A 31 -6.56 -1.00 6.25
CA LEU A 31 -5.09 -0.94 6.25
C LEU A 31 -4.56 0.31 6.97
N LEU A 32 -5.40 1.32 7.20
CA LEU A 32 -4.96 2.58 7.80
C LEU A 32 -4.89 2.48 9.33
N PRO A 33 -3.83 2.99 9.96
CA PRO A 33 -3.69 2.98 11.42
C PRO A 33 -4.73 3.88 12.10
N GLU A 34 -5.02 5.04 11.52
CA GLU A 34 -5.96 6.06 12.03
C GLU A 34 -7.43 5.65 11.85
N ALA A 35 -7.75 4.92 10.78
CA ALA A 35 -9.13 4.57 10.45
C ALA A 35 -9.73 3.54 11.40
N ARG A 36 -8.90 2.76 12.11
CA ARG A 36 -9.35 1.85 13.16
C ARG A 36 -9.83 2.58 14.42
N LEU A 37 -9.37 3.81 14.65
CA LEU A 37 -9.66 4.57 15.88
C LEU A 37 -10.91 5.44 15.76
N ARG A 38 -11.25 5.93 14.56
CA ARG A 38 -12.48 6.70 14.31
C ARG A 38 -13.65 5.79 13.95
N GLY A 39 -14.03 4.93 14.89
CA GLY A 39 -15.30 4.22 14.83
C GLY A 39 -16.46 5.22 14.76
N ASN A 40 -17.40 4.97 13.84
CA ASN A 40 -18.72 5.58 13.68
C ASN A 40 -18.92 6.85 12.85
N ASP A 41 -17.90 7.61 12.44
CA ASP A 41 -18.15 8.74 11.53
C ASP A 41 -17.99 8.29 10.07
N ARG A 42 -18.97 8.62 9.21
CA ARG A 42 -18.93 8.26 7.78
C ARG A 42 -17.82 9.04 7.09
N VAL A 43 -16.60 8.51 7.11
CA VAL A 43 -15.45 9.08 6.41
C VAL A 43 -15.70 8.99 4.90
N SER A 44 -15.53 10.10 4.18
CA SER A 44 -15.69 10.11 2.73
C SER A 44 -14.61 9.28 2.04
N SER A 45 -14.93 8.65 0.90
CA SER A 45 -13.94 7.91 0.09
C SER A 45 -12.73 8.77 -0.29
N SER A 46 -12.94 10.06 -0.56
CA SER A 46 -11.86 11.00 -0.85
C SER A 46 -10.89 11.16 0.32
N ARG A 47 -11.40 11.13 1.56
CA ARG A 47 -10.59 11.23 2.76
C ARG A 47 -9.81 9.93 3.01
N VAL A 48 -10.44 8.77 2.85
CA VAL A 48 -9.76 7.46 2.95
C VAL A 48 -8.59 7.38 1.95
N LEU A 49 -8.81 7.82 0.71
CA LEU A 49 -7.76 7.85 -0.31
C LEU A 49 -6.63 8.82 0.06
N GLN A 50 -6.96 10.01 0.60
CA GLN A 50 -5.96 10.99 1.03
C GLN A 50 -5.11 10.45 2.19
N GLU A 51 -5.74 9.81 3.18
CA GLU A 51 -5.04 9.19 4.30
C GLU A 51 -4.17 8.02 3.84
N THR A 52 -4.67 7.21 2.90
CA THR A 52 -3.88 6.15 2.26
C THR A 52 -2.63 6.70 1.59
N CYS A 53 -2.76 7.72 0.75
CA CYS A 53 -1.59 8.33 0.11
C CYS A 53 -0.62 8.95 1.13
N THR A 54 -1.14 9.47 2.25
CA THR A 54 -0.31 10.02 3.33
C THR A 54 0.45 8.93 4.07
N TYR A 55 -0.22 7.83 4.38
CA TYR A 55 0.38 6.68 5.06
C TYR A 55 1.42 5.98 4.19
N ILE A 56 1.17 5.82 2.88
CA ILE A 56 2.19 5.31 1.95
C ILE A 56 3.43 6.20 1.99
N ARG A 57 3.27 7.53 1.93
CA ARG A 57 4.41 8.46 2.03
C ARG A 57 5.15 8.36 3.36
N SER A 58 4.46 8.15 4.48
CA SER A 58 5.13 7.98 5.78
C SER A 58 5.90 6.67 5.83
N LEU A 59 5.31 5.57 5.35
CA LEU A 59 5.98 4.27 5.26
C LEU A 59 7.25 4.34 4.40
N HIS A 60 7.20 5.00 3.24
CA HIS A 60 8.39 5.20 2.41
C HIS A 60 9.49 5.95 3.17
N ARG A 61 9.14 7.03 3.88
CA ARG A 61 10.11 7.77 4.71
C ARG A 61 10.69 6.92 5.83
N GLU A 62 9.85 6.16 6.54
CA GLU A 62 10.31 5.27 7.61
C GLU A 62 11.28 4.21 7.07
N VAL A 63 11.00 3.65 5.89
CA VAL A 63 11.89 2.70 5.22
C VAL A 63 13.22 3.37 4.83
N ASP A 64 13.18 4.57 4.26
CA ASP A 64 14.37 5.32 3.87
C ASP A 64 15.23 5.68 5.10
N ASP A 65 14.62 6.22 6.16
CA ASP A 65 15.28 6.60 7.42
C ASP A 65 15.90 5.38 8.12
N LEU A 66 15.18 4.25 8.17
CA LEU A 66 15.69 3.00 8.73
C LEU A 66 16.86 2.44 7.90
N SER A 67 16.78 2.57 6.57
CA SER A 67 17.84 2.11 5.66
C SER A 67 19.11 2.95 5.81
N GLU A 68 18.98 4.26 5.96
CA GLU A 68 20.10 5.17 6.22
C GLU A 68 20.75 4.85 7.58
N ARG A 69 19.95 4.80 8.65
CA ARG A 69 20.45 4.47 9.99
C ARG A 69 21.13 3.11 10.05
N LEU A 70 20.61 2.13 9.32
CA LEU A 70 21.26 0.82 9.19
C LEU A 70 22.60 0.92 8.46
N SER A 71 22.67 1.71 7.39
CA SER A 71 23.91 1.96 6.65
C SER A 71 24.97 2.63 7.51
N GLU A 72 24.57 3.62 8.32
CA GLU A 72 25.44 4.27 9.30
C GLU A 72 25.94 3.30 10.38
N LEU A 73 25.06 2.45 10.93
CA LEU A 73 25.44 1.44 11.91
C LEU A 73 26.45 0.45 11.34
N LEU A 74 26.28 0.06 10.07
CA LEU A 74 27.23 -0.81 9.37
C LEU A 74 28.57 -0.11 9.07
N ALA A 75 28.57 1.20 8.84
CA ALA A 75 29.78 1.99 8.57
C ALA A 75 30.55 2.38 9.83
N THR A 76 29.85 2.63 10.95
CA THR A 76 30.44 2.99 12.26
C THR A 76 30.91 1.79 13.06
N SER A 77 30.37 0.60 12.78
CA SER A 77 30.89 -0.63 13.33
C SER A 77 32.23 -0.95 12.65
N ASP A 78 33.34 -0.52 13.27
CA ASP A 78 34.67 -0.99 12.93
C ASP A 78 34.63 -2.49 12.60
N MET A 79 35.12 -2.86 11.42
CA MET A 79 34.96 -4.16 10.77
C MET A 79 35.65 -5.35 11.49
N SER A 80 35.83 -5.26 12.81
CA SER A 80 36.40 -6.29 13.69
C SER A 80 35.46 -6.74 14.82
N SER A 81 34.38 -6.01 15.13
CA SER A 81 33.54 -6.37 16.28
C SER A 81 32.50 -7.43 15.90
N ALA A 82 32.37 -8.46 16.75
CA ALA A 82 31.41 -9.54 16.58
C ALA A 82 29.95 -9.06 16.41
N GLN A 83 29.62 -7.85 16.87
CA GLN A 83 28.31 -7.23 16.69
C GLN A 83 28.02 -6.88 15.22
N ALA A 84 29.02 -6.45 14.45
CA ALA A 84 28.86 -6.20 13.02
C ALA A 84 28.52 -7.48 12.24
N ALA A 85 29.14 -8.61 12.63
CA ALA A 85 28.85 -9.92 12.05
C ALA A 85 27.44 -10.41 12.39
N ILE A 86 26.97 -10.18 13.62
CA ILE A 86 25.60 -10.52 14.04
C ILE A 86 24.58 -9.70 13.25
N ILE A 87 24.77 -8.39 13.13
CA ILE A 87 23.86 -7.52 12.35
C ILE A 87 23.81 -7.99 10.89
N ARG A 88 24.95 -8.30 10.24
CA ARG A 88 24.97 -8.86 8.88
C ARG A 88 24.24 -10.20 8.77
N SER A 89 24.37 -11.08 9.76
CA SER A 89 23.72 -12.40 9.76
C SER A 89 22.20 -12.37 9.96
N LEU A 90 21.66 -11.28 10.51
CA LEU A 90 20.22 -11.10 10.69
C LEU A 90 19.56 -10.41 9.49
N LEU A 91 20.37 -9.81 8.61
CA LEU A 91 19.92 -9.06 7.42
C LEU A 91 20.13 -9.82 6.10
N MET A 92 20.98 -10.86 6.09
CA MET A 92 21.12 -11.83 4.99
C MET A 92 20.39 -13.13 5.32
#